data_AF-A0A9X1MK91-F1
#
_entry.id   AF-A0A9X1MK91-F1
#
_cell.length_a   1.000
_cell.length_b   1.000
_cell.length_c   1.000
_cell.angle_alpha   90.00
_cell.angle_beta   90.00
_cell.angle_gamma   90.00
#
_symmetry.space_group_name_H-M   'P 1'
#
loop_
_entity.id
_entity.type
_entity.pdbx_description
1 polymer ?
#
loop_
_entity_poly.entity_id
_entity_poly.type
_entity_poly.pdbx_seq_one_letter_code
_entity_poly.pdbx_strand_id
1 'polypeptide(L)'
;MITISGTVLHQLRTIVRKGLGVSKRRPGPNINFDANHAGLRIRVITDNSRIEHFVAGQFASCKFAASFDLFRECDAGKASEVSIQPEGDQVVASWVQAGIPQTVRSPVQEPDDVPTTPDSWSSNSEELLTAIQTACGTTDRESGRYALSHLRLRGSDGQIAATDGRQLLAIGGFDFPWEGEILMPASKVFDCADLSGHRGVDVGVAGDWAVIRTGPWALWLKIERTKRFPEIDSMLQDSSQAPTLLTVSEPDAKFLLDSLKHLPGDRQARRR
;
A
#
# COMPACT_ATOMS: atom_id res chain seq x y z
N MET A 1 -12.30 15.71 20.46
CA MET A 1 -13.24 14.84 19.73
C MET A 1 -12.98 15.01 18.24
N ILE A 2 -12.97 13.90 17.50
CA ILE A 2 -12.92 13.86 16.03
C ILE A 2 -14.10 13.03 15.53
N THR A 3 -14.59 13.32 14.33
CA THR A 3 -15.65 12.53 13.69
C THR A 3 -15.19 12.08 12.31
N ILE A 4 -15.36 10.79 12.01
CA ILE A 4 -15.05 10.20 10.72
C ILE A 4 -16.26 9.42 10.19
N SER A 5 -16.34 9.26 8.88
CA SER A 5 -17.36 8.38 8.29
C SER A 5 -17.01 6.91 8.51
N GLY A 6 -18.02 6.05 8.58
CA GLY A 6 -17.85 4.60 8.61
C GLY A 6 -17.09 4.11 7.38
N THR A 7 -17.28 4.74 6.21
CA THR A 7 -16.47 4.46 5.01
C THR A 7 -14.98 4.58 5.29
N VAL A 8 -14.51 5.68 5.87
CA VAL A 8 -13.08 5.88 6.20
C VAL A 8 -12.58 4.77 7.14
N LEU A 9 -13.38 4.42 8.16
CA LEU A 9 -13.06 3.33 9.08
C LEU A 9 -12.91 1.98 8.35
N HIS A 10 -13.84 1.63 7.45
CA HIS A 10 -13.80 0.39 6.69
C HIS A 10 -12.62 0.33 5.71
N GLN A 11 -12.30 1.45 5.06
CA GLN A 11 -11.15 1.54 4.16
C GLN A 11 -9.84 1.38 4.93
N LEU A 12 -9.68 2.10 6.05
CA LEU A 12 -8.52 1.96 6.94
C LEU A 12 -8.35 0.53 7.42
N ARG A 13 -9.44 -0.15 7.84
CA ARG A 13 -9.38 -1.56 8.23
C ARG A 13 -8.85 -2.45 7.11
N THR A 14 -9.31 -2.22 5.89
CA THR A 14 -8.93 -3.02 4.72
C THR A 14 -7.48 -2.80 4.33
N ILE A 15 -7.09 -1.53 4.18
CA ILE A 15 -5.75 -1.12 3.76
C ILE A 15 -4.70 -1.50 4.82
N VAL A 16 -4.96 -1.25 6.11
CA VAL A 16 -4.05 -1.62 7.20
C VAL A 16 -3.85 -3.13 7.29
N ARG A 17 -4.93 -3.91 7.22
CA ARG A 17 -4.84 -5.37 7.23
C ARG A 17 -4.02 -5.92 6.06
N LYS A 18 -4.22 -5.38 4.85
CA LYS A 18 -3.50 -5.82 3.64
C LYS A 18 -2.05 -5.33 3.62
N GLY A 19 -1.80 -4.09 4.02
CA GLY A 19 -0.50 -3.44 3.90
C GLY A 19 0.47 -3.68 5.04
N LEU A 20 -0.03 -3.88 6.26
CA LEU A 20 0.80 -4.13 7.45
C LEU A 20 0.76 -5.60 7.90
N GLY A 21 0.00 -6.46 7.21
CA GLY A 21 -0.14 -7.88 7.57
C GLY A 21 -0.77 -8.10 8.96
N VAL A 22 -1.49 -7.11 9.48
CA VAL A 22 -2.12 -7.17 10.82
C VAL A 22 -3.14 -8.29 10.82
N SER A 23 -2.93 -9.27 11.70
CA SER A 23 -3.79 -10.43 11.84
C SER A 23 -4.63 -10.33 13.12
N LYS A 24 -5.74 -11.08 13.16
CA LYS A 24 -6.59 -11.05 14.35
C LYS A 24 -5.92 -11.63 15.62
N ARG A 25 -4.84 -12.38 15.46
CA ARG A 25 -4.18 -13.17 16.52
C ARG A 25 -3.20 -12.38 17.38
N ARG A 26 -2.89 -11.13 17.01
CA ARG A 26 -1.98 -10.25 17.75
C ARG A 26 -2.69 -8.94 18.07
N PRO A 27 -2.28 -8.24 19.15
CA PRO A 27 -2.69 -6.86 19.38
C PRO A 27 -2.46 -6.02 18.13
N GLY A 28 -3.41 -5.14 17.82
CA GLY A 28 -3.25 -4.20 16.73
C GLY A 28 -2.09 -3.21 16.98
N PRO A 29 -1.45 -2.70 15.92
CA PRO A 29 -0.53 -1.56 16.05
C PRO A 29 -1.26 -0.32 16.58
N ASN A 30 -0.53 0.70 17.00
CA ASN A 30 -1.11 1.97 17.39
C ASN A 30 -1.72 2.70 16.18
N ILE A 31 -2.86 3.33 16.40
CA ILE A 31 -3.45 4.33 15.50
C ILE A 31 -3.19 5.70 16.11
N ASN A 32 -2.46 6.54 15.39
CA ASN A 32 -2.19 7.93 15.75
C ASN A 32 -3.20 8.85 15.07
N PHE A 33 -3.91 9.65 15.88
CA PHE A 33 -4.80 10.70 15.42
C PHE A 33 -4.14 12.05 15.63
N ASP A 34 -4.14 12.88 14.59
CA ASP A 34 -3.57 14.22 14.61
C ASP A 34 -4.47 15.13 13.78
N ALA A 35 -5.30 15.86 14.50
CA ALA A 35 -6.32 16.74 13.94
C ALA A 35 -5.91 18.19 14.16
N ASN A 36 -6.16 19.02 13.16
CA ASN A 36 -5.99 20.46 13.21
C ASN A 36 -6.93 21.14 12.20
N HIS A 37 -6.79 22.46 12.03
CA HIS A 37 -7.65 23.23 11.14
C HIS A 37 -7.50 22.88 9.65
N ALA A 38 -6.40 22.23 9.24
CA ALA A 38 -6.21 21.76 7.87
C ALA A 38 -6.89 20.41 7.61
N GLY A 39 -7.05 19.58 8.64
CA GLY A 39 -7.65 18.25 8.52
C GLY A 39 -7.25 17.31 9.64
N LEU A 40 -7.64 16.05 9.47
CA LEU A 40 -7.29 14.94 10.35
C LEU A 40 -6.36 13.97 9.61
N ARG A 41 -5.19 13.70 10.18
CA ARG A 41 -4.32 12.59 9.79
C ARG A 41 -4.54 11.40 10.70
N ILE A 42 -4.81 10.25 10.11
CA ILE A 42 -4.91 8.97 10.79
C ILE A 42 -3.74 8.12 10.31
N ARG A 43 -2.86 7.71 11.22
CA ARG A 43 -1.62 6.99 10.87
C ARG A 43 -1.53 5.69 11.64
N VAL A 44 -1.11 4.63 10.95
CA VAL A 44 -0.76 3.35 11.57
C VAL A 44 0.67 3.03 11.17
N ILE A 45 1.54 2.83 12.16
CA ILE A 45 2.98 2.72 11.98
C ILE A 45 3.44 1.35 12.49
N THR A 46 4.35 0.74 11.74
CA THR A 46 5.11 -0.46 12.13
C THR A 46 6.57 -0.26 11.72
N ASP A 47 7.45 -1.17 12.14
CA ASP A 47 8.89 -1.09 11.85
C ASP A 47 9.24 -1.04 10.35
N ASN A 48 8.37 -1.55 9.48
CA ASN A 48 8.64 -1.75 8.06
C ASN A 48 7.67 -1.03 7.13
N SER A 49 6.53 -0.56 7.65
CA SER A 49 5.48 0.08 6.86
C SER A 49 4.69 1.08 7.69
N ARG A 50 4.28 2.19 7.07
CA ARG A 50 3.31 3.14 7.62
C ARG A 50 2.21 3.40 6.60
N ILE A 51 1.00 3.54 7.11
CA ILE A 51 -0.17 3.92 6.32
C ILE A 51 -0.74 5.19 6.93
N GLU A 52 -0.93 6.20 6.09
CA GLU A 52 -1.59 7.44 6.45
C GLU A 52 -2.83 7.64 5.59
N HIS A 53 -3.90 8.08 6.24
CA HIS A 53 -5.10 8.59 5.60
C HIS A 53 -5.36 10.02 6.06
N PHE A 54 -5.58 10.91 5.10
CA PHE A 54 -5.95 12.29 5.34
C PHE A 54 -7.44 12.51 5.12
N VAL A 55 -8.11 13.04 6.14
CA VAL A 55 -9.50 13.50 6.07
C VAL A 55 -9.48 15.03 6.03
N ALA A 56 -9.82 15.59 4.88
CA ALA A 56 -9.99 17.04 4.75
C ALA A 56 -11.16 17.52 5.61
N GLY A 57 -11.00 18.66 6.28
CA GLY A 57 -12.04 19.25 7.11
C GLY A 57 -11.45 20.15 8.19
N GLN A 58 -12.32 20.87 8.89
CA GLN A 58 -11.91 21.69 10.03
C GLN A 58 -12.13 20.90 11.31
N PHE A 59 -11.03 20.54 11.98
CA PHE A 59 -11.06 19.83 13.25
C PHE A 59 -10.50 20.71 14.37
N ALA A 60 -11.02 20.50 15.58
CA ALA A 60 -10.37 21.03 16.77
C ALA A 60 -8.99 20.36 16.93
N SER A 61 -7.98 21.15 17.30
CA SER A 61 -6.63 20.61 17.44
C SER A 61 -6.58 19.57 18.53
N CYS A 62 -6.18 18.34 18.18
CA CYS A 62 -5.96 17.27 19.13
C CYS A 62 -4.99 16.22 18.57
N LYS A 63 -4.22 15.62 19.48
CA LYS A 63 -3.30 14.53 19.17
C LYS A 63 -3.43 13.47 20.26
N PHE A 64 -3.72 12.23 19.87
CA PHE A 64 -3.84 11.08 20.76
C PHE A 64 -3.69 9.79 19.96
N ALA A 65 -3.48 8.66 20.65
CA ALA A 65 -3.39 7.35 20.02
C ALA A 65 -4.21 6.30 20.77
N ALA A 66 -4.57 5.24 20.05
CA ALA A 66 -5.30 4.08 20.56
C ALA A 66 -4.81 2.80 19.86
N SER A 67 -5.13 1.63 20.40
CA SER A 67 -4.89 0.37 19.66
C SER A 67 -5.76 0.30 18.41
N PHE A 68 -5.23 -0.27 17.33
CA PHE A 68 -6.00 -0.59 16.13
C PHE A 68 -7.17 -1.55 16.37
N ASP A 69 -7.19 -2.23 17.51
CA ASP A 69 -8.34 -3.03 17.93
C ASP A 69 -9.61 -2.19 18.11
N LEU A 70 -9.49 -0.88 18.43
CA LEU A 70 -10.60 0.08 18.42
C LEU A 70 -11.38 0.07 17.10
N PHE A 71 -10.66 0.05 15.97
CA PHE A 71 -11.28 -0.02 14.64
C PHE A 71 -11.76 -1.43 14.29
N ARG A 72 -11.12 -2.48 14.83
CA ARG A 72 -11.53 -3.86 14.56
C ARG A 72 -12.87 -4.18 15.22
N GLU A 73 -13.08 -3.66 16.42
CA GLU A 73 -14.27 -3.86 17.25
C GLU A 73 -15.41 -2.91 16.91
N CYS A 74 -15.13 -1.75 16.32
CA CYS A 74 -16.16 -0.85 15.83
C CYS A 74 -16.91 -1.47 14.64
N ASP A 75 -18.21 -1.70 14.81
CA ASP A 75 -19.11 -2.29 13.81
C ASP A 75 -20.01 -1.24 13.13
N ALA A 76 -19.54 0.01 13.08
CA ALA A 76 -20.26 1.08 12.41
C ALA A 76 -20.49 0.75 10.92
N GLY A 77 -21.71 1.00 10.43
CA GLY A 77 -22.02 0.87 9.01
C GLY A 77 -21.29 1.94 8.18
N LYS A 78 -21.11 1.69 6.89
CA LYS A 78 -20.40 2.65 5.99
C LYS A 78 -21.02 4.06 5.97
N ALA A 79 -22.35 4.14 6.10
CA ALA A 79 -23.10 5.39 6.13
C ALA A 79 -23.16 6.04 7.53
N SER A 80 -22.66 5.38 8.58
CA SER A 80 -22.65 5.92 9.93
C SER A 80 -21.56 6.97 10.10
N GLU A 81 -21.76 7.90 11.02
CA GLU A 81 -20.69 8.73 11.58
C GLU A 81 -20.16 8.09 12.86
N VAL A 82 -18.84 8.09 13.01
CA VAL A 82 -18.14 7.55 14.17
C VAL A 82 -17.40 8.70 14.84
N SER A 83 -17.80 8.99 16.07
CA SER A 83 -17.13 9.97 16.92
C SER A 83 -16.07 9.28 17.75
N ILE A 84 -14.87 9.84 17.81
CA ILE A 84 -13.73 9.28 18.54
C ILE A 84 -13.15 10.37 19.44
N GLN A 85 -12.95 10.06 20.71
CA GLN A 85 -12.36 11.01 21.66
C GLN A 85 -11.66 10.33 22.83
N PRO A 86 -10.62 10.97 23.40
CA PRO A 86 -10.10 10.57 24.69
C PRO A 86 -11.09 10.93 25.81
N GLU A 87 -11.28 10.00 26.74
CA GLU A 87 -12.04 10.13 27.99
C GLU A 87 -11.18 9.54 29.13
N GLY A 88 -10.42 10.38 29.82
CA GLY A 88 -9.48 9.94 30.84
C GLY A 88 -8.34 9.09 30.25
N ASP A 89 -8.21 7.86 30.73
CA ASP A 89 -7.22 6.86 30.28
C ASP A 89 -7.72 5.99 29.12
N GLN A 90 -8.92 6.27 28.59
CA GLN A 90 -9.53 5.53 27.49
C GLN A 90 -9.74 6.42 26.26
N VAL A 91 -9.71 5.83 25.09
CA VAL A 91 -10.24 6.38 23.84
C VAL A 91 -11.56 5.67 23.55
N VAL A 92 -12.61 6.46 23.37
CA VAL A 92 -13.97 5.99 23.13
C VAL A 92 -14.34 6.29 21.68
N ALA A 93 -14.75 5.25 20.95
CA ALA A 93 -15.41 5.37 19.65
C ALA A 93 -16.91 5.12 19.82
N SER A 94 -17.75 6.05 19.37
CA SER A 94 -19.21 5.99 19.48
C SER A 94 -19.89 6.21 18.14
N TRP A 95 -21.00 5.50 17.91
CA TRP A 95 -21.82 5.61 16.70
C TRP A 95 -23.27 5.24 17.00
N VAL A 96 -24.16 5.48 16.04
CA VAL A 96 -25.57 5.05 16.10
C VAL A 96 -25.81 3.95 15.08
N GLN A 97 -26.43 2.86 15.53
CA GLN A 97 -26.81 1.72 14.69
C GLN A 97 -28.29 1.42 14.89
N ALA A 98 -29.08 1.56 13.82
CA ALA A 98 -30.54 1.40 13.87
C ALA A 98 -31.22 2.21 15.01
N GLY A 99 -30.74 3.44 15.25
CA GLY A 99 -31.24 4.31 16.32
C GLY A 99 -30.68 4.02 17.72
N ILE A 100 -29.85 2.98 17.88
CA ILE A 100 -29.27 2.57 19.15
C ILE A 100 -27.83 3.10 19.26
N PRO A 101 -27.49 3.89 20.30
CA PRO A 101 -26.11 4.28 20.57
C PRO A 101 -25.21 3.07 20.88
N GLN A 102 -24.07 3.00 20.24
CA GLN A 102 -23.05 1.96 20.41
C GLN A 102 -21.70 2.60 20.77
N THR A 103 -20.88 1.88 21.54
CA THR A 103 -19.55 2.36 21.94
C THR A 103 -18.54 1.23 22.02
N VAL A 104 -17.29 1.51 21.65
CA VAL A 104 -16.11 0.68 21.91
C VAL A 104 -15.07 1.54 22.62
N ARG A 105 -14.27 0.91 23.49
CA ARG A 105 -13.24 1.58 24.29
C ARG A 105 -11.90 0.90 24.08
N SER A 106 -10.83 1.69 24.09
CA SER A 106 -9.45 1.20 24.04
C SER A 106 -8.58 2.07 24.95
N PRO A 107 -7.60 1.52 25.68
CA PRO A 107 -6.69 2.35 26.48
C PRO A 107 -5.96 3.38 25.60
N VAL A 108 -5.79 4.59 26.11
CA VAL A 108 -4.95 5.62 25.48
C VAL A 108 -3.54 5.08 25.33
N GLN A 109 -2.98 5.24 24.13
CA GLN A 109 -1.60 4.90 23.81
C GLN A 109 -0.76 6.17 23.70
N GLU A 110 0.54 6.04 23.91
CA GLU A 110 1.49 7.07 23.53
C GLU A 110 1.56 7.14 21.99
N PRO A 111 1.40 8.33 21.38
CA PRO A 111 1.50 8.44 19.93
C PRO A 111 2.89 8.07 19.42
N ASP A 112 2.96 7.24 18.39
CA ASP A 112 4.25 6.87 17.80
C ASP A 112 4.91 8.09 17.13
N ASP A 113 6.25 8.05 17.07
CA ASP A 113 7.03 9.02 16.33
C ASP A 113 6.72 8.96 14.83
N VAL A 114 6.56 10.15 14.25
CA VAL A 114 6.16 10.32 12.85
C VAL A 114 7.39 10.73 12.06
N PRO A 115 7.87 9.91 11.10
CA PRO A 115 8.94 10.30 10.20
C PRO A 115 8.63 11.59 9.44
N THR A 116 9.67 12.40 9.20
CA THR A 116 9.62 13.61 8.37
C THR A 116 9.12 13.28 6.97
N THR A 117 8.35 14.19 6.36
CA THR A 117 7.85 14.06 4.99
C THR A 117 8.97 14.15 3.96
N PRO A 118 8.83 13.55 2.76
CA PRO A 118 9.78 13.75 1.67
C PRO A 118 9.93 15.22 1.30
N ASP A 119 11.17 15.64 1.07
CA ASP A 119 11.50 16.98 0.59
C ASP A 119 11.29 17.13 -0.93
N SER A 120 11.30 16.02 -1.66
CA SER A 120 11.15 15.97 -3.12
C SER A 120 10.13 14.92 -3.52
N TRP A 121 9.34 15.26 -4.54
CA TRP A 121 8.27 14.45 -5.09
C TRP A 121 8.35 14.43 -6.61
N SER A 122 8.12 13.26 -7.20
CA SER A 122 7.82 13.13 -8.63
C SER A 122 6.36 12.71 -8.79
N SER A 123 5.66 13.37 -9.72
CA SER A 123 4.25 13.07 -10.02
C SER A 123 4.16 12.17 -11.25
N ASN A 124 3.41 11.08 -11.12
CA ASN A 124 3.18 10.08 -12.15
C ASN A 124 1.68 9.92 -12.43
N SER A 125 1.35 9.31 -13.57
CA SER A 125 -0.02 8.87 -13.87
C SER A 125 -0.47 7.72 -12.95
N GLU A 126 -1.76 7.39 -12.98
CA GLU A 126 -2.29 6.23 -12.25
C GLU A 126 -1.71 4.88 -12.71
N GLU A 127 -1.11 4.83 -13.91
CA GLU A 127 -0.44 3.65 -14.45
C GLU A 127 0.71 3.18 -13.56
N LEU A 128 1.32 4.07 -12.78
CA LEU A 128 2.34 3.72 -11.80
C LEU A 128 1.80 2.74 -10.75
N LEU A 129 0.59 2.96 -10.23
CA LEU A 129 -0.01 2.04 -9.26
C LEU A 129 -0.32 0.69 -9.89
N THR A 130 -0.81 0.69 -11.13
CA THR A 130 -1.06 -0.56 -11.89
C THR A 130 0.23 -1.33 -12.13
N ALA A 131 1.33 -0.64 -12.46
CA ALA A 131 2.64 -1.24 -12.65
C ALA A 131 3.20 -1.80 -11.34
N ILE A 132 3.11 -1.05 -10.23
CA ILE A 132 3.50 -1.53 -8.89
C ILE A 132 2.68 -2.75 -8.46
N GLN A 133 1.37 -2.74 -8.71
CA GLN A 133 0.50 -3.86 -8.40
C GLN A 133 0.92 -5.12 -9.18
N THR A 134 1.10 -4.98 -10.49
CA THR A 134 1.55 -6.07 -11.38
C THR A 134 2.92 -6.61 -10.94
N ALA A 135 3.84 -5.71 -10.60
CA ALA A 135 5.17 -6.05 -10.10
C ALA A 135 5.10 -6.80 -8.76
N CYS A 136 4.25 -6.37 -7.81
CA CYS A 136 4.02 -7.10 -6.56
C CYS A 136 3.55 -8.55 -6.82
N GLY A 137 2.72 -8.76 -7.83
CA GLY A 137 2.25 -10.09 -8.26
C GLY A 137 3.34 -11.00 -8.85
N THR A 138 4.51 -10.44 -9.17
CA THR A 138 5.64 -11.13 -9.82
C THR A 138 6.80 -11.38 -8.84
N THR A 139 6.56 -11.25 -7.53
CA THR A 139 7.60 -11.43 -6.49
C THR A 139 7.55 -12.79 -5.81
N ASP A 140 8.69 -13.24 -5.28
CA ASP A 140 8.80 -14.42 -4.43
C ASP A 140 9.17 -14.03 -2.98
N ARG A 141 8.30 -14.40 -2.03
CA ARG A 141 8.49 -14.09 -0.60
C ARG A 141 9.46 -15.04 0.11
N GLU A 142 9.76 -16.19 -0.47
CA GLU A 142 10.54 -17.27 0.17
C GLU A 142 12.03 -17.22 -0.18
N SER A 143 12.44 -16.32 -1.07
CA SER A 143 13.84 -16.20 -1.48
C SER A 143 14.75 -15.66 -0.38
N GLY A 144 15.80 -16.42 -0.06
CA GLY A 144 16.81 -16.05 0.93
C GLY A 144 18.05 -15.34 0.38
N ARG A 145 18.44 -15.60 -0.88
CA ARG A 145 19.71 -15.09 -1.46
C ARG A 145 19.58 -13.70 -2.08
N TYR A 146 18.47 -13.43 -2.76
CA TYR A 146 18.18 -12.17 -3.43
C TYR A 146 16.92 -11.54 -2.84
N ALA A 147 16.76 -10.23 -3.03
CA ALA A 147 15.58 -9.48 -2.61
C ALA A 147 14.34 -9.74 -3.50
N LEU A 148 14.01 -11.00 -3.81
CA LEU A 148 12.88 -11.32 -4.73
C LEU A 148 11.51 -10.95 -4.15
N SER A 149 11.45 -10.66 -2.85
CA SER A 149 10.27 -10.14 -2.16
C SER A 149 10.13 -8.62 -2.28
N HIS A 150 11.01 -7.96 -3.03
CA HIS A 150 11.06 -6.52 -3.25
C HIS A 150 10.92 -6.20 -4.72
N LEU A 151 10.47 -4.98 -4.99
CA LEU A 151 10.52 -4.34 -6.29
C LEU A 151 11.80 -3.51 -6.36
N ARG A 152 12.48 -3.55 -7.50
CA ARG A 152 13.55 -2.60 -7.81
C ARG A 152 12.93 -1.40 -8.51
N LEU A 153 13.11 -0.21 -7.94
CA LEU A 153 12.68 1.05 -8.55
C LEU A 153 13.91 1.90 -8.88
N ARG A 154 14.17 2.10 -10.17
CA ARG A 154 15.37 2.77 -10.69
C ARG A 154 15.06 4.18 -11.16
N GLY A 155 15.72 5.17 -10.58
CA GLY A 155 15.45 6.58 -10.84
C GLY A 155 16.03 7.12 -12.15
N SER A 156 17.07 6.49 -12.71
CA SER A 156 17.71 6.98 -13.94
C SER A 156 16.81 6.89 -15.19
N ASP A 157 15.89 5.94 -15.24
CA ASP A 157 15.03 5.67 -16.40
C ASP A 157 13.59 5.28 -16.02
N GLY A 158 13.25 5.41 -14.74
CA GLY A 158 11.91 5.10 -14.27
C GLY A 158 11.55 3.63 -14.21
N GLN A 159 12.53 2.71 -14.27
CA GLN A 159 12.20 1.30 -14.36
C GLN A 159 11.73 0.73 -13.02
N ILE A 160 10.63 -0.01 -13.07
CA ILE A 160 10.15 -0.94 -12.05
C ILE A 160 10.49 -2.35 -12.50
N ALA A 161 11.18 -3.12 -11.67
CA ALA A 161 11.44 -4.52 -11.93
C ALA A 161 11.06 -5.43 -10.77
N ALA A 162 10.58 -6.63 -11.11
CA ALA A 162 10.21 -7.68 -10.17
C ALA A 162 10.46 -9.07 -10.78
N THR A 163 10.82 -10.04 -9.96
CA THR A 163 11.01 -11.42 -10.38
C THR A 163 10.79 -12.38 -9.22
N ASP A 164 10.24 -13.55 -9.55
CA ASP A 164 10.08 -14.71 -8.66
C ASP A 164 11.17 -15.77 -8.91
N GLY A 165 12.20 -15.42 -9.71
CA GLY A 165 13.26 -16.33 -10.15
C GLY A 165 12.87 -17.25 -11.31
N ARG A 166 11.61 -17.23 -11.77
CA ARG A 166 11.08 -18.02 -12.89
C ARG A 166 10.66 -17.14 -14.06
N GLN A 167 10.14 -15.95 -13.77
CA GLN A 167 9.76 -14.93 -14.72
C GLN A 167 10.28 -13.57 -14.28
N LEU A 168 10.42 -12.65 -15.23
CA LEU A 168 10.90 -11.29 -15.01
C LEU A 168 9.87 -10.30 -15.56
N LEU A 169 9.55 -9.30 -14.75
CA LEU A 169 8.81 -8.12 -15.17
C LEU A 169 9.74 -6.91 -15.11
N ALA A 170 9.77 -6.11 -16.17
CA ALA A 170 10.41 -4.81 -16.21
C ALA A 170 9.51 -3.82 -16.96
N ILE A 171 9.13 -2.72 -16.31
CA ILE A 171 8.25 -1.68 -16.85
C ILE A 171 8.95 -0.34 -16.64
N GLY A 172 9.15 0.44 -17.70
CA GLY A 172 9.74 1.78 -17.62
C GLY A 172 8.72 2.89 -17.85
N GLY A 173 9.20 4.14 -17.88
CA GLY A 173 8.38 5.31 -18.20
C GLY A 173 7.81 6.07 -16.99
N PHE A 174 8.38 5.87 -15.81
CA PHE A 174 7.99 6.59 -14.59
C PHE A 174 9.07 7.59 -14.16
N ASP A 175 8.68 8.56 -13.34
CA ASP A 175 9.61 9.52 -12.76
C ASP A 175 9.78 9.23 -11.27
N PHE A 176 11.03 9.11 -10.83
CA PHE A 176 11.38 8.92 -9.42
C PHE A 176 12.38 9.99 -8.95
N PRO A 177 12.19 10.61 -7.77
CA PRO A 177 13.01 11.73 -7.32
C PRO A 177 14.31 11.30 -6.61
N TRP A 178 14.85 10.13 -6.95
CA TRP A 178 16.09 9.62 -6.39
C TRP A 178 17.07 9.21 -7.47
N GLU A 179 18.35 9.27 -7.16
CA GLU A 179 19.39 8.71 -8.00
C GLU A 179 19.58 7.21 -7.71
N GLY A 180 20.04 6.46 -8.72
CA GLY A 180 20.28 5.03 -8.59
C GLY A 180 19.00 4.21 -8.46
N GLU A 181 19.04 3.17 -7.64
CA GLU A 181 17.93 2.23 -7.44
C GLU A 181 17.61 2.04 -5.96
N ILE A 182 16.33 1.83 -5.66
CA ILE A 182 15.86 1.47 -4.32
C ILE A 182 15.11 0.14 -4.37
N LEU A 183 15.18 -0.61 -3.27
CA LEU A 183 14.44 -1.85 -3.10
C LEU A 183 13.26 -1.62 -2.16
N MET A 184 12.06 -1.63 -2.73
CA MET A 184 10.81 -1.42 -1.99
C MET A 184 10.11 -2.76 -1.76
N PRO A 185 9.72 -3.13 -0.53
CA PRO A 185 9.07 -4.41 -0.27
C PRO A 185 7.73 -4.52 -1.00
N ALA A 186 7.47 -5.69 -1.59
CA ALA A 186 6.18 -5.96 -2.22
C ALA A 186 5.07 -6.06 -1.18
N SER A 187 3.98 -5.33 -1.41
CA SER A 187 2.89 -5.18 -0.45
C SER A 187 1.53 -5.46 -1.10
N LYS A 188 0.69 -6.23 -0.39
CA LYS A 188 -0.69 -6.49 -0.82
C LYS A 188 -1.60 -5.27 -0.67
N VAL A 189 -1.07 -4.17 -0.12
CA VAL A 189 -1.81 -2.89 -0.04
C VAL A 189 -2.18 -2.39 -1.43
N PHE A 190 -1.34 -2.64 -2.44
CA PHE A 190 -1.57 -2.20 -3.82
C PHE A 190 -2.71 -2.95 -4.51
N ASP A 191 -3.22 -4.04 -3.92
CA ASP A 191 -4.45 -4.73 -4.36
C ASP A 191 -5.73 -4.12 -3.77
N CYS A 192 -5.64 -2.98 -3.06
CA CYS A 192 -6.79 -2.30 -2.49
C CYS A 192 -7.42 -1.38 -3.53
N ALA A 193 -8.69 -1.64 -3.89
CA ALA A 193 -9.45 -0.78 -4.78
C ALA A 193 -9.56 0.68 -4.26
N ASP A 194 -9.46 0.89 -2.94
CA ASP A 194 -9.49 2.23 -2.33
C ASP A 194 -8.28 3.12 -2.71
N LEU A 195 -7.20 2.53 -3.27
CA LEU A 195 -6.04 3.26 -3.78
C LEU A 195 -6.17 3.64 -5.27
N SER A 196 -7.16 3.10 -5.98
CA SER A 196 -7.35 3.28 -7.42
C SER A 196 -8.33 4.42 -7.73
N GLY A 197 -8.29 4.94 -8.97
CA GLY A 197 -9.25 5.94 -9.46
C GLY A 197 -8.97 7.39 -9.01
N HIS A 198 -7.78 7.65 -8.47
CA HIS A 198 -7.31 8.99 -8.15
C HIS A 198 -6.48 9.56 -9.32
N ARG A 199 -6.49 10.87 -9.50
CA ARG A 199 -5.96 11.53 -10.71
C ARG A 199 -4.44 11.42 -10.92
N GLY A 200 -3.67 11.00 -9.92
CA GLY A 200 -2.23 10.93 -10.01
C GLY A 200 -1.60 10.26 -8.80
N VAL A 201 -0.32 9.91 -8.95
CA VAL A 201 0.46 9.19 -7.96
C VAL A 201 1.76 9.95 -7.74
N ASP A 202 1.97 10.44 -6.53
CA ASP A 202 3.23 11.08 -6.18
C ASP A 202 4.13 10.08 -5.46
N VAL A 203 5.42 10.11 -5.79
CA VAL A 203 6.43 9.27 -5.16
C VAL A 203 7.56 10.11 -4.62
N GLY A 204 8.09 9.72 -3.45
CA GLY A 204 9.14 10.44 -2.75
C GLY A 204 9.95 9.51 -1.85
N VAL A 205 11.06 10.02 -1.34
CA VAL A 205 11.89 9.34 -0.34
C VAL A 205 12.06 10.25 0.88
N ALA A 206 11.95 9.66 2.06
CA ALA A 206 12.19 10.33 3.33
C ALA A 206 13.02 9.42 4.23
N GLY A 207 14.31 9.70 4.34
CA GLY A 207 15.26 8.85 5.05
C GLY A 207 15.30 7.43 4.46
N ASP A 208 14.85 6.44 5.24
CA ASP A 208 14.80 5.03 4.85
C ASP A 208 13.45 4.59 4.29
N TRP A 209 12.58 5.53 3.90
CA TRP A 209 11.23 5.24 3.46
C TRP A 209 11.00 5.66 2.02
N ALA A 210 10.49 4.73 1.21
CA ALA A 210 9.82 5.04 -0.02
C ALA A 210 8.36 5.43 0.31
N VAL A 211 7.90 6.54 -0.26
CA VAL A 211 6.56 7.08 0.00
C VAL A 211 5.78 7.16 -1.30
N ILE A 212 4.60 6.57 -1.31
CA ILE A 212 3.66 6.62 -2.44
C ILE A 212 2.38 7.29 -1.95
N ARG A 213 1.99 8.40 -2.59
CA ARG A 213 0.77 9.15 -2.28
C ARG A 213 -0.22 9.06 -3.43
N THR A 214 -1.47 8.74 -3.11
CA THR A 214 -2.58 8.69 -4.06
C THR A 214 -3.88 9.04 -3.36
N GLY A 215 -4.61 10.04 -3.87
CA GLY A 215 -5.81 10.55 -3.22
C GLY A 215 -5.55 10.94 -1.75
N PRO A 216 -6.36 10.46 -0.79
CA PRO A 216 -6.17 10.74 0.64
C PRO A 216 -5.10 9.85 1.30
N TRP A 217 -4.46 8.95 0.57
CA TRP A 217 -3.55 7.95 1.12
C TRP A 217 -2.09 8.35 0.95
N ALA A 218 -1.27 8.08 1.97
CA ALA A 218 0.17 7.99 1.84
C ALA A 218 0.67 6.66 2.42
N LEU A 219 1.39 5.90 1.60
CA LEU A 219 1.94 4.59 1.91
C LEU A 219 3.45 4.72 2.04
N TRP A 220 3.97 4.32 3.18
CA TRP A 220 5.37 4.38 3.53
C TRP A 220 5.89 2.96 3.64
N LEU A 221 6.91 2.62 2.85
CA LEU A 221 7.50 1.29 2.79
C LEU A 221 9.00 1.41 3.01
N LYS A 222 9.52 0.68 3.99
CA LYS A 222 10.94 0.76 4.36
C LYS A 222 11.82 0.22 3.24
N ILE A 223 12.81 0.99 2.84
CA ILE A 223 13.75 0.64 1.79
C ILE A 223 14.71 -0.41 2.33
N GLU A 224 14.87 -1.50 1.59
CA GLU A 224 15.86 -2.52 1.88
C GLU A 224 17.23 -2.08 1.35
N ARG A 225 18.21 -1.95 2.25
CA ARG A 225 19.57 -1.48 1.94
C ARG A 225 20.64 -2.56 1.99
N THR A 226 20.32 -3.73 2.54
CA THR A 226 21.28 -4.79 2.82
C THR A 226 21.27 -5.88 1.77
N LYS A 227 20.09 -6.19 1.24
CA LYS A 227 19.91 -7.20 0.19
C LYS A 227 20.20 -6.62 -1.18
N ARG A 228 20.46 -7.52 -2.13
CA ARG A 228 20.69 -7.18 -3.54
C ARG A 228 19.57 -7.72 -4.41
N PHE A 229 19.21 -6.98 -5.44
CA PHE A 229 18.37 -7.47 -6.52
C PHE A 229 19.23 -8.20 -7.56
N PRO A 230 18.72 -9.20 -8.29
CA PRO A 230 19.47 -9.84 -9.38
C PRO A 230 19.82 -8.85 -10.50
N GLU A 231 20.96 -9.09 -11.16
CA GLU A 231 21.34 -8.35 -12.37
C GLU A 231 20.48 -8.82 -13.55
N ILE A 232 19.47 -8.02 -13.90
CA ILE A 232 18.46 -8.37 -14.92
C ILE A 232 18.67 -7.68 -16.26
N ASP A 233 19.41 -6.58 -16.30
CA ASP A 233 19.46 -5.71 -17.48
C ASP A 233 20.08 -6.44 -18.69
N SER A 234 21.06 -7.32 -18.44
CA SER A 234 21.63 -8.20 -19.46
C SER A 234 20.66 -9.25 -20.02
N MET A 235 19.56 -9.53 -19.32
CA MET A 235 18.52 -10.48 -19.73
C MET A 235 17.40 -9.80 -20.52
N LEU A 236 17.25 -8.48 -20.39
CA LEU A 236 16.28 -7.69 -21.14
C LEU A 236 16.83 -7.47 -22.56
N GLN A 237 16.46 -8.37 -23.48
CA GLN A 237 16.85 -8.25 -24.88
C GLN A 237 16.08 -7.11 -25.55
N ASP A 238 16.79 -6.33 -26.37
CA ASP A 238 16.15 -5.37 -27.26
C ASP A 238 15.30 -6.11 -28.31
N SER A 239 14.04 -5.70 -28.45
CA SER A 239 13.11 -6.28 -29.42
C SER A 239 13.60 -6.12 -30.86
N SER A 240 14.43 -5.11 -31.13
CA SER A 240 15.07 -4.92 -32.45
C SER A 240 16.02 -6.06 -32.83
N GLN A 241 16.51 -6.81 -31.84
CA GLN A 241 17.43 -7.93 -32.03
C GLN A 241 16.73 -9.29 -31.97
N ALA A 242 15.40 -9.31 -31.81
CA ALA A 242 14.65 -10.56 -31.77
C ALA A 242 14.69 -11.25 -33.15
N PRO A 243 15.20 -12.50 -33.25
CA PRO A 243 15.25 -13.22 -34.53
C PRO A 243 13.86 -13.62 -35.04
N THR A 244 12.83 -13.48 -34.20
CA THR A 244 11.46 -13.82 -34.52
C THR A 244 10.53 -12.86 -33.78
N LEU A 245 9.61 -12.24 -34.52
CA LEU A 245 8.57 -11.39 -33.98
C LEU A 245 7.20 -12.04 -34.23
N LEU A 246 6.43 -12.24 -33.16
CA LEU A 246 5.04 -12.67 -33.24
C LEU A 246 4.15 -11.50 -32.79
N THR A 247 3.34 -11.01 -33.72
CA THR A 247 2.30 -10.02 -33.42
C THR A 247 0.97 -10.74 -33.23
N VAL A 248 0.33 -10.51 -32.08
CA VAL A 248 -0.99 -11.06 -31.76
C VAL A 248 -1.98 -9.89 -31.77
N SER A 249 -3.11 -10.04 -32.47
CA SER A 249 -4.16 -9.02 -32.46
C SER A 249 -4.81 -8.92 -31.08
N GLU A 250 -5.40 -7.77 -30.72
CA GLU A 250 -6.09 -7.63 -29.43
C GLU A 250 -7.24 -8.64 -29.25
N PRO A 251 -8.09 -8.92 -30.27
CA PRO A 251 -9.07 -10.00 -30.18
C PRO A 251 -8.46 -11.38 -29.91
N ASP A 252 -7.36 -11.72 -30.60
CA ASP A 252 -6.69 -13.01 -30.43
C ASP A 252 -6.00 -13.11 -29.07
N ALA A 253 -5.40 -12.02 -28.57
CA ALA A 253 -4.80 -11.97 -27.25
C ALA A 253 -5.85 -12.22 -26.16
N LYS A 254 -7.03 -11.61 -26.28
CA LYS A 254 -8.16 -11.86 -25.38
C LYS A 254 -8.63 -13.32 -25.46
N PHE A 255 -8.79 -13.85 -26.67
CA PHE A 255 -9.16 -15.25 -26.87
C PHE A 255 -8.13 -16.21 -26.26
N LEU A 256 -6.84 -15.94 -26.43
CA LEU A 256 -5.76 -16.72 -25.83
C LEU A 256 -5.85 -16.69 -24.31
N LEU A 257 -5.96 -15.51 -23.69
CA LEU A 257 -6.12 -15.36 -22.25
C LEU A 257 -7.32 -16.16 -21.71
N ASP A 258 -8.46 -16.08 -22.37
CA ASP A 258 -9.66 -16.85 -22.01
C ASP A 258 -9.45 -18.36 -22.16
N SER A 259 -8.61 -18.78 -23.11
CA SER A 259 -8.33 -20.18 -23.41
C SER A 259 -7.19 -20.78 -22.57
N LEU A 260 -6.31 -19.95 -21.96
CA LEU A 260 -5.13 -20.40 -21.21
C LEU A 260 -5.48 -21.42 -20.12
N LYS A 261 -6.60 -21.23 -19.41
CA LYS A 261 -7.11 -22.14 -18.36
C LYS A 261 -7.48 -23.56 -18.86
N HIS A 262 -7.58 -23.74 -20.17
CA HIS A 262 -7.90 -25.01 -20.81
C HIS A 262 -6.68 -25.68 -21.46
N LEU A 263 -5.53 -25.02 -21.48
CA LEU A 263 -4.30 -25.58 -22.00
C LEU A 263 -3.73 -26.65 -21.04
N PRO A 264 -3.07 -27.69 -21.57
CA PRO A 264 -2.62 -28.85 -20.79
C PRO A 264 -1.60 -28.56 -19.67
N GLY A 265 -1.10 -27.32 -19.55
CA GLY A 265 -0.21 -26.89 -18.47
C GLY A 265 -0.89 -26.66 -17.10
N ASP A 266 -2.18 -26.32 -17.07
CA ASP A 266 -2.87 -25.96 -15.81
C ASP A 266 -3.09 -27.19 -14.89
N ARG A 267 -3.15 -28.40 -15.47
CA ARG A 267 -3.31 -29.65 -14.70
C ARG A 267 -2.02 -30.14 -14.03
N GLN A 268 -0.84 -29.73 -14.51
CA GLN A 268 0.44 -30.15 -13.92
C GLN A 268 0.91 -29.21 -12.78
N ALA A 269 0.49 -27.94 -12.78
CA ALA A 269 0.84 -26.97 -11.74
C ALA A 269 0.10 -27.18 -10.40
N ARG A 270 -1.06 -27.87 -10.39
CA ARG A 270 -1.85 -28.16 -9.18
C ARG A 270 -1.44 -29.43 -8.41
N ARG A 271 -0.36 -30.10 -8.83
CA ARG A 271 0.12 -31.37 -8.24
C ARG A 271 1.52 -31.28 -7.63
N ARG A 272 2.02 -30.08 -7.35
CA ARG A 272 3.25 -29.88 -6.56
C ARG A 272 2.97 -29.00 -5.37
#